data_AF-A0A2P7Z2Q4-F1
#
_entry.id   AF-A0A2P7Z2Q4-F1
#
_cell.length_a   1.000
_cell.length_b   1.000
_cell.length_c   1.000
_cell.angle_alpha   90.00
_cell.angle_beta   90.00
_cell.angle_gamma   90.00
#
_symmetry.space_group_name_H-M   'P 1'
#
loop_
_entity.id
_entity.type
_entity.pdbx_description
1 polymer ?
#
loop_
_entity_poly.entity_id
_entity_poly.type
_entity_poly.pdbx_seq_one_letter_code
_entity_poly.pdbx_strand_id
1 'polypeptide(L)'
;MPTFDADPLLYDRMIRKFQSTSEREADGRKKGYSGRLEADLMRSEAKIQALAHPDPNSPLIYRRDQSGTIVAVDQNEEDRPKSKEEGQQKWREVMEQRFLRGEDADFDYTNVDNNPEYDDHEEETRRHEEVYFNDEAEQFIGEGEPSGQTGVQDF
;
A
#
# COMPACT_ATOMS: atom_id res chain seq x y z
N MET A 1 -13.24 -4.22 -5.61
CA MET A 1 -12.31 -4.07 -6.76
C MET A 1 -11.59 -2.76 -6.56
N PRO A 2 -10.26 -2.69 -6.68
CA PRO A 2 -9.54 -1.42 -6.58
C PRO A 2 -10.04 -0.54 -7.74
N THR A 3 -10.56 0.63 -7.41
CA THR A 3 -11.02 1.61 -8.39
C THR A 3 -9.80 2.10 -9.16
N PHE A 4 -9.91 2.18 -10.48
CA PHE A 4 -8.86 2.71 -11.36
C PHE A 4 -8.59 4.21 -11.14
N ASP A 5 -9.33 4.84 -10.22
CA ASP A 5 -9.38 6.28 -9.97
C ASP A 5 -8.31 6.76 -8.98
N ALA A 6 -7.68 5.86 -8.22
CA ALA A 6 -6.72 6.28 -7.19
C ALA A 6 -5.50 7.02 -7.79
N ASP A 7 -4.93 6.52 -8.89
CA ASP A 7 -3.88 7.23 -9.65
C ASP A 7 -4.01 6.98 -11.17
N PRO A 8 -4.69 7.87 -11.91
CA PRO A 8 -4.91 7.72 -13.34
C PRO A 8 -3.62 7.87 -14.15
N LEU A 9 -2.59 8.52 -13.62
CA LEU A 9 -1.34 8.77 -14.36
C LEU A 9 -0.39 7.59 -14.27
N LEU A 10 -0.28 6.98 -13.08
CA LEU A 10 0.47 5.76 -12.88
C LEU A 10 -0.14 4.61 -13.69
N TYR A 11 -1.47 4.48 -13.68
CA TYR A 11 -2.18 3.50 -14.51
C TYR A 11 -1.90 3.71 -16.01
N ASP A 12 -1.93 4.97 -16.48
CA ASP A 12 -1.64 5.31 -17.88
C ASP A 12 -0.24 4.83 -18.28
N ARG A 13 0.74 5.13 -17.44
CA ARG A 13 2.15 4.90 -17.70
C ARG A 13 2.53 3.42 -17.61
N MET A 14 2.02 2.71 -16.61
CA MET A 14 2.42 1.34 -16.26
C MET A 14 1.54 0.28 -16.92
N ILE A 15 0.26 0.57 -17.15
CA ILE A 15 -0.71 -0.40 -17.70
C ILE A 15 -1.12 -0.03 -19.11
N ARG A 16 -1.71 1.16 -19.31
CA ARG A 16 -2.33 1.53 -20.59
C ARG A 16 -1.31 1.58 -21.75
N LYS A 17 -0.06 1.96 -21.46
CA LYS A 17 1.03 1.99 -22.45
C LYS A 17 1.25 0.63 -23.14
N PHE A 18 1.08 -0.48 -22.43
CA PHE A 18 1.29 -1.84 -22.97
C PHE A 18 0.03 -2.51 -23.50
N GLN A 19 -1.12 -1.82 -23.49
CA GLN A 19 -2.32 -2.34 -24.13
C GLN A 19 -2.13 -2.42 -25.65
N SER A 20 -2.54 -3.55 -26.23
CA SER A 20 -2.61 -3.75 -27.66
C SER A 20 -3.65 -2.84 -28.32
N THR A 21 -3.54 -2.68 -29.64
CA THR A 21 -4.54 -1.92 -30.43
C THR A 21 -5.95 -2.48 -30.25
N SER A 22 -6.08 -3.82 -30.30
CA SER A 22 -7.36 -4.51 -30.09
C SER A 22 -7.97 -4.24 -28.71
N GLU A 23 -7.16 -4.27 -27.64
CA GLU A 23 -7.63 -3.94 -26.28
C GLU A 23 -8.08 -2.48 -26.16
N ARG A 24 -7.36 -1.55 -26.79
CA ARG A 24 -7.73 -0.11 -26.79
C ARG A 24 -8.98 0.16 -27.59
N GLU A 25 -9.18 -0.51 -28.73
CA GLU A 25 -10.39 -0.40 -29.53
C GLU A 25 -11.61 -0.99 -28.82
N ALA A 26 -11.45 -2.12 -28.12
CA ALA A 26 -12.50 -2.69 -27.29
C ALA A 26 -12.87 -1.76 -26.13
N ASP A 27 -11.89 -1.22 -25.42
CA ASP A 27 -12.11 -0.27 -24.32
C ASP A 27 -12.74 1.04 -24.82
N GLY A 28 -12.26 1.55 -25.96
CA GLY A 28 -12.82 2.74 -26.61
C GLY A 28 -14.27 2.55 -27.08
N ARG A 29 -14.62 1.38 -27.64
CA ARG A 29 -16.01 1.04 -27.99
C ARG A 29 -16.90 0.93 -26.76
N LYS A 30 -16.38 0.38 -25.66
CA LYS A 30 -17.12 0.23 -24.40
C LYS A 30 -17.39 1.59 -23.73
N LYS A 31 -16.40 2.48 -23.71
CA LYS A 31 -16.48 3.81 -23.08
C LYS A 31 -17.19 4.86 -23.95
N GLY A 32 -17.20 4.67 -25.26
CA GLY A 32 -17.73 5.66 -26.20
C GLY A 32 -16.92 6.96 -26.24
N TYR A 33 -17.45 7.96 -26.94
CA TYR A 33 -16.79 9.25 -27.10
C TYR A 33 -16.71 10.05 -25.79
N SER A 34 -17.81 10.11 -25.04
CA SER A 34 -17.89 10.84 -23.77
C SER A 34 -16.90 10.30 -22.73
N GLY A 35 -16.84 8.98 -22.55
CA GLY A 35 -15.93 8.37 -21.60
C GLY A 35 -14.45 8.53 -21.99
N ARG A 36 -14.14 8.63 -23.29
CA ARG A 36 -12.78 8.96 -23.73
C ARG A 36 -12.41 10.39 -23.35
N LEU A 37 -13.30 11.34 -23.60
CA LEU A 37 -13.09 12.75 -23.28
C LEU A 37 -12.94 12.96 -21.76
N GLU A 38 -13.81 12.34 -20.97
CA GLU A 38 -13.73 12.36 -19.50
C GLU A 38 -12.39 11.83 -19.01
N ALA A 39 -11.95 10.67 -19.53
CA ALA A 39 -10.66 10.09 -19.13
C ALA A 39 -9.46 10.97 -19.55
N ASP A 40 -9.54 11.65 -20.71
CA ASP A 40 -8.51 12.61 -21.14
C ASP A 40 -8.50 13.86 -20.24
N LEU A 41 -9.68 14.36 -19.83
CA LEU A 41 -9.82 15.48 -18.92
C LEU A 41 -9.23 15.15 -17.53
N MET A 42 -9.64 14.04 -16.93
CA MET A 42 -9.14 13.58 -15.63
C MET A 42 -7.60 13.43 -15.63
N ARG A 43 -7.02 12.85 -16.69
CA ARG A 43 -5.56 12.76 -16.83
C ARG A 43 -4.90 14.13 -16.96
N SER A 44 -5.54 15.08 -17.64
CA SER A 44 -4.98 16.43 -17.78
C SER A 44 -5.00 17.20 -16.46
N GLU A 45 -6.08 17.07 -15.68
CA GLU A 45 -6.22 17.66 -14.36
C GLU A 45 -5.22 17.05 -13.38
N ALA A 46 -5.12 15.72 -13.35
CA ALA A 46 -4.15 15.01 -12.52
C ALA A 46 -2.70 15.43 -12.84
N LYS A 47 -2.35 15.64 -14.12
CA LYS A 47 -1.01 16.15 -14.50
C LYS A 47 -0.73 17.55 -13.95
N ILE A 48 -1.73 18.43 -13.96
CA ILE A 48 -1.60 19.79 -13.43
C ILE A 48 -1.45 19.73 -11.90
N GLN A 49 -2.25 18.89 -11.24
CA GLN A 49 -2.16 18.67 -9.81
C GLN A 49 -0.81 18.11 -9.40
N ALA A 50 -0.31 17.08 -10.09
CA ALA A 50 1.01 16.48 -9.81
C ALA A 50 2.18 17.45 -10.09
N LEU A 51 2.00 18.42 -10.98
CA LEU A 51 2.97 19.51 -11.19
C LEU A 51 2.97 20.50 -10.02
N ALA A 52 1.79 20.81 -9.46
CA ALA A 52 1.63 21.75 -8.34
C ALA A 52 1.98 21.12 -6.99
N HIS A 53 1.69 19.83 -6.83
CA HIS A 53 1.90 19.02 -5.64
C HIS A 53 2.65 17.73 -6.02
N PRO A 54 3.97 17.79 -6.24
CA PRO A 54 4.77 16.61 -6.53
C PRO A 54 4.77 15.66 -5.33
N ASP A 55 4.42 14.40 -5.58
CA ASP A 55 4.52 13.34 -4.58
C ASP A 55 5.95 12.77 -4.59
N PRO A 56 6.70 12.84 -3.47
CA PRO A 56 8.05 12.26 -3.38
C PRO A 56 8.06 10.73 -3.48
N ASN A 57 6.94 10.07 -3.20
CA ASN A 57 6.79 8.61 -3.23
C ASN A 57 6.36 8.08 -4.61
N SER A 58 5.98 8.97 -5.53
CA SER A 58 5.58 8.61 -6.89
C SER A 58 6.80 8.26 -7.75
N PRO A 59 6.78 7.16 -8.53
CA PRO A 59 7.84 6.84 -9.48
C PRO A 59 7.86 7.78 -10.70
N LEU A 60 6.91 8.72 -10.79
CA LEU A 60 6.76 9.65 -11.90
C LEU A 60 6.87 11.10 -11.41
N ILE A 61 7.73 11.86 -12.09
CA ILE A 61 7.94 13.29 -11.90
C ILE A 61 7.35 14.03 -13.09
N TYR A 62 6.58 15.08 -12.82
CA TYR A 62 5.96 15.92 -13.83
C TYR A 62 6.69 17.25 -13.94
N ARG A 63 7.00 17.67 -15.17
CA ARG A 63 7.63 18.96 -15.45
C ARG A 63 7.17 19.54 -16.78
N ARG A 64 7.32 20.85 -16.95
CA ARG A 64 7.10 21.50 -18.25
C ARG A 64 8.36 21.41 -19.10
N ASP A 65 8.19 21.07 -20.37
CA ASP A 65 9.25 21.11 -21.36
C ASP A 65 9.45 22.53 -21.95
N GLN A 66 10.33 22.65 -22.94
CA GLN A 66 10.62 23.93 -23.62
C GLN A 66 9.40 24.51 -24.36
N SER A 67 8.41 23.68 -24.69
CA SER A 67 7.15 24.09 -25.33
C SER A 67 6.07 24.48 -24.33
N GLY A 68 6.32 24.27 -23.02
CA GLY A 68 5.34 24.47 -21.96
C GLY A 68 4.42 23.27 -21.73
N THR A 69 4.62 22.16 -22.44
CA THR A 69 3.85 20.92 -22.32
C THR A 69 4.28 20.15 -21.07
N ILE A 70 3.31 19.60 -20.32
CA ILE A 70 3.59 18.79 -19.13
C ILE A 70 3.97 17.37 -19.58
N VAL A 71 5.21 16.98 -19.26
CA VAL A 71 5.77 15.66 -19.55
C VAL A 71 6.00 14.88 -18.25
N ALA A 72 5.70 13.59 -18.30
CA ALA A 72 6.02 12.65 -17.23
C ALA A 72 7.42 12.08 -17.47
N VAL A 73 8.25 12.08 -16.43
CA VAL A 73 9.59 11.52 -16.43
C VAL A 73 9.65 10.47 -15.33
N ASP A 74 10.16 9.29 -15.63
CA ASP A 74 10.39 8.26 -14.61
C ASP A 74 11.50 8.75 -13.67
N GLN A 75 11.28 8.69 -12.36
CA GLN A 75 12.24 9.11 -11.36
C GLN A 75 13.53 8.28 -11.46
N ASN A 76 13.39 6.97 -11.64
CA ASN A 76 14.48 6.05 -11.96
C ASN A 76 14.21 5.39 -13.32
N GLU A 77 15.21 5.39 -14.21
CA GLU A 77 15.05 4.78 -15.54
C GLU A 77 14.91 3.25 -15.48
N GLU A 78 15.51 2.62 -14.48
CA GLU A 78 15.38 1.18 -14.21
C GLU A 78 13.94 0.78 -13.79
N ASP A 79 13.21 1.73 -13.19
CA ASP A 79 11.82 1.55 -12.79
C ASP A 79 10.85 1.64 -13.97
N ARG A 80 11.31 2.09 -15.15
CA ARG A 80 10.50 2.05 -16.37
C ARG A 80 10.19 0.59 -16.76
N PRO A 81 8.92 0.18 -16.82
CA PRO A 81 8.57 -1.17 -17.27
C PRO A 81 8.93 -1.35 -18.75
N LYS A 82 9.34 -2.57 -19.11
CA LYS A 82 9.69 -2.96 -20.48
C LYS A 82 8.66 -3.92 -21.08
N SER A 83 7.85 -4.57 -20.25
CA SER A 83 6.77 -5.47 -20.66
C SER A 83 5.45 -5.14 -19.95
N LYS A 84 4.36 -5.77 -20.42
CA LYS A 84 3.04 -5.67 -19.82
C LYS A 84 3.02 -6.27 -18.41
N GLU A 85 3.70 -7.40 -18.23
CA GLU A 85 3.81 -8.13 -16.97
C GLU A 85 4.58 -7.29 -15.94
N GLU A 86 5.73 -6.73 -16.32
CA GLU A 86 6.50 -5.82 -15.45
C GLU A 86 5.71 -4.57 -15.09
N GLY A 87 4.99 -3.99 -16.06
CA GLY A 87 4.12 -2.83 -15.81
C GLY A 87 3.01 -3.13 -14.81
N GLN A 88 2.37 -4.29 -14.92
CA GLN A 88 1.36 -4.73 -13.95
C GLN A 88 1.94 -4.99 -12.56
N GLN A 89 3.12 -5.61 -12.49
CA GLN A 89 3.76 -5.88 -11.22
C GLN A 89 4.17 -4.58 -10.51
N LYS A 90 4.87 -3.69 -11.19
CA LYS A 90 5.28 -2.39 -10.64
C LYS A 90 4.08 -1.53 -10.24
N TRP A 91 3.02 -1.52 -11.04
CA TRP A 91 1.79 -0.82 -10.68
C TRP A 91 1.20 -1.36 -9.38
N ARG A 92 1.12 -2.69 -9.20
CA ARG A 92 0.64 -3.29 -7.94
C ARG A 92 1.53 -2.92 -6.77
N GLU A 93 2.84 -3.04 -6.92
CA GLU A 93 3.81 -2.71 -5.86
C GLU A 93 3.67 -1.25 -5.40
N VAL A 94 3.55 -0.30 -6.33
CA VAL A 94 3.38 1.12 -5.99
C VAL A 94 2.03 1.37 -5.32
N MET A 95 0.95 0.79 -5.83
CA MET A 95 -0.38 0.92 -5.21
C MET A 95 -0.44 0.27 -3.82
N GLU A 96 0.24 -0.85 -3.60
CA GLU A 96 0.33 -1.51 -2.31
C GLU A 96 1.11 -0.67 -1.30
N GLN A 97 2.26 -0.12 -1.70
CA GLN A 97 3.03 0.79 -0.84
C GLN A 97 2.25 2.06 -0.50
N ARG A 98 1.55 2.64 -1.47
CA ARG A 98 0.64 3.77 -1.24
C ARG A 98 -0.45 3.41 -0.22
N PHE A 99 -1.08 2.26 -0.40
CA PHE A 99 -2.11 1.77 0.52
C PHE A 99 -1.55 1.61 1.94
N LEU A 100 -0.39 0.97 2.11
CA LEU A 100 0.25 0.77 3.41
C LEU A 100 0.66 2.08 4.11
N ARG A 101 0.88 3.17 3.35
CA ARG A 101 1.19 4.49 3.92
C ARG A 101 -0.04 5.28 4.37
N GLY A 102 -1.25 4.79 4.13
CA GLY A 102 -2.47 5.54 4.47
C GLY A 102 -2.83 6.64 3.46
N GLU A 103 -2.31 6.57 2.23
CA GLU A 103 -2.44 7.65 1.24
C GLU A 103 -3.74 7.57 0.40
N ASP A 104 -4.56 6.54 0.61
CA ASP A 104 -5.85 6.39 -0.09
C ASP A 104 -6.99 7.05 0.69
N ALA A 105 -7.31 8.30 0.33
CA ALA A 105 -8.36 9.09 0.99
C ALA A 105 -9.76 8.45 0.97
N ASP A 106 -10.01 7.55 0.02
CA ASP A 106 -11.29 6.85 -0.13
C ASP A 106 -11.41 5.63 0.79
N PHE A 107 -10.31 5.23 1.44
CA PHE A 107 -10.25 4.12 2.38
C PHE A 107 -10.17 4.65 3.81
N ASP A 108 -11.07 4.17 4.69
CA ASP A 108 -11.06 4.56 6.10
C ASP A 108 -10.13 3.64 6.90
N TYR A 109 -8.86 4.03 6.97
CA TYR A 109 -7.81 3.34 7.72
C TYR A 109 -8.12 3.21 9.22
N THR A 110 -8.91 4.13 9.78
CA THR A 110 -9.26 4.09 11.20
C THR A 110 -10.04 2.82 11.56
N ASN A 111 -10.85 2.30 10.64
CA ASN A 111 -11.61 1.06 10.88
C ASN A 111 -10.74 -0.20 10.91
N VAL A 112 -9.49 -0.12 10.47
CA VAL A 112 -8.54 -1.23 10.54
C VAL A 112 -7.55 -0.96 11.67
N ASP A 113 -6.91 0.21 11.68
CA ASP A 113 -5.84 0.55 12.62
C ASP A 113 -6.31 0.66 14.07
N ASN A 114 -7.56 1.07 14.30
CA ASN A 114 -8.13 1.21 15.64
C ASN A 114 -9.16 0.11 15.95
N ASN A 115 -9.11 -1.02 15.23
CA ASN A 115 -10.02 -2.12 15.47
C ASN A 115 -9.35 -3.23 16.30
N PRO A 116 -9.67 -3.35 17.61
CA PRO A 116 -9.08 -4.35 18.47
C PRO A 116 -9.44 -5.79 18.08
N GLU A 117 -10.49 -6.02 17.27
CA GLU A 117 -10.80 -7.36 16.76
C GLU A 117 -9.72 -7.91 15.81
N TYR A 118 -8.89 -7.03 15.24
CA TYR A 118 -7.75 -7.42 14.41
C TYR A 118 -6.44 -7.53 15.21
N ASP A 119 -6.43 -7.11 16.47
CA ASP A 119 -5.28 -7.25 17.35
C ASP A 119 -5.17 -8.69 17.87
N ASP A 120 -3.95 -9.22 17.91
CA ASP A 120 -3.68 -10.55 18.50
C ASP A 120 -3.54 -10.42 20.03
N HIS A 121 -4.68 -10.39 20.72
CA HIS A 121 -4.73 -10.30 22.18
C HIS A 121 -4.02 -11.47 22.88
N GLU A 122 -3.95 -12.67 22.27
CA GLU A 122 -3.24 -13.80 22.86
C GLU A 122 -1.73 -13.55 22.88
N GLU A 123 -1.20 -13.00 21.78
CA GLU A 123 0.21 -12.63 21.71
C GLU A 123 0.56 -11.49 22.68
N GLU A 124 -0.28 -10.45 22.78
CA GLU A 124 -0.09 -9.36 23.74
C GLU A 124 -0.08 -9.88 25.19
N THR A 125 -1.03 -10.75 25.53
CA THR A 125 -1.12 -11.36 26.87
C THR A 125 0.16 -12.13 27.18
N ARG A 126 0.63 -12.95 26.24
CA ARG A 126 1.87 -13.74 26.40
C ARG A 126 3.09 -12.85 26.61
N ARG A 127 3.25 -11.78 25.82
CA ARG A 127 4.37 -10.82 25.99
C ARG A 127 4.31 -10.16 27.36
N HIS A 128 3.13 -9.80 27.85
CA HIS A 128 2.95 -9.19 29.17
C HIS A 128 3.29 -10.17 30.30
N GLU A 129 2.88 -11.44 30.17
CA GLU A 129 3.24 -12.51 31.09
C GLU A 129 4.75 -12.78 31.11
N GLU A 130 5.41 -12.84 29.95
CA GLU A 130 6.87 -13.01 29.86
C GLU A 130 7.64 -11.89 30.55
N VAL A 131 7.21 -10.62 30.38
CA VAL A 131 7.81 -9.48 31.10
C VAL A 131 7.60 -9.63 32.60
N TYR A 132 6.37 -9.94 33.03
CA TYR A 132 6.04 -10.12 34.44
C TYR A 132 6.88 -11.23 35.10
N PHE A 133 6.98 -12.41 34.48
CA PHE A 133 7.76 -13.53 35.03
C PHE A 133 9.27 -13.29 35.03
N ASN A 134 9.80 -12.53 34.06
CA ASN A 134 11.22 -12.19 34.05
C ASN A 134 11.60 -11.20 35.16
N ASP A 135 10.69 -10.29 35.52
CA ASP A 135 10.92 -9.29 36.56
C ASP A 135 10.67 -9.83 37.98
N GLU A 136 9.98 -10.97 38.11
CA GLU A 136 9.67 -11.58 39.40
C GLU A 136 10.81 -12.49 39.89
N ALA A 137 11.33 -12.22 41.09
CA ALA A 137 12.25 -13.11 41.77
C ALA A 137 11.46 -14.18 42.52
N GLU A 138 11.81 -15.45 42.31
CA GLU A 138 11.18 -16.58 43.00
C GLU A 138 11.15 -16.37 44.52
N GLN A 139 9.96 -16.27 45.10
CA GLN A 139 9.79 -16.14 46.55
C GLN A 139 9.09 -17.37 47.12
N PHE A 140 9.72 -17.98 48.13
CA PHE A 140 9.12 -19.07 48.88
C PHE A 140 8.17 -18.52 49.96
N ILE A 141 6.93 -19.03 50.01
CA ILE A 141 5.93 -18.66 51.01
C ILE A 141 5.90 -19.75 52.10
N GLY A 142 6.60 -19.51 53.23
CA GLY A 142 6.65 -20.39 54.40
C GLY A 142 7.88 -20.14 55.28
N GLU A 143 7.91 -20.67 56.51
CA GLU A 143 9.13 -20.68 57.34
C GLU A 143 10.01 -21.89 56.95
N GLY A 144 11.11 -21.66 56.23
CA GLY A 144 12.12 -22.69 55.88
C GLY A 144 12.81 -22.45 54.53
N GLU A 145 13.91 -23.18 54.27
CA GLU A 145 14.57 -23.22 52.95
C GLU A 145 13.81 -24.17 52.00
N PRO A 146 13.78 -23.87 50.68
CA PRO A 146 13.05 -24.68 49.70
C PRO A 146 13.68 -26.07 49.55
N SER A 147 13.17 -27.07 50.26
CA SER A 147 13.52 -28.47 50.03
C SER A 147 12.69 -28.98 48.84
N GLY A 148 13.31 -29.10 47.67
CA GLY A 148 12.65 -29.45 46.42
C GLY A 148 11.84 -30.75 46.49
N GLN A 149 10.51 -30.62 46.49
CA GLN A 149 9.55 -31.60 45.98
C GLN A 149 8.34 -30.82 45.46
N THR A 150 8.38 -30.46 44.18
CA THR A 150 7.22 -29.94 43.46
C THR A 150 6.20 -31.06 43.28
N GLY A 151 5.37 -31.28 44.30
CA GLY A 151 3.98 -31.80 44.24
C GLY A 151 3.52 -32.78 43.15
N VAL A 152 4.35 -33.67 42.60
CA VAL A 152 3.87 -34.82 41.83
C VAL A 152 3.51 -35.91 42.83
N GLN A 153 2.22 -36.02 43.15
CA GLN A 153 1.69 -37.19 43.85
C GLN A 153 1.53 -38.31 42.83
N ASP A 154 2.52 -39.22 42.78
CA ASP A 154 2.35 -40.52 42.14
C ASP A 154 1.24 -41.27 42.89
N PHE A 155 0.12 -41.52 42.19
CA PHE A 155 -0.93 -42.46 42.62
C PHE A 155 -0.60 -43.87 42.11
#